data_AF-A0A2L2YRR6-F1
#
_entry.id   AF-A0A2L2YRR6-F1
#
_cell.length_a   1.000
_cell.length_b   1.000
_cell.length_c   1.000
_cell.angle_alpha   90.00
_cell.angle_beta   90.00
_cell.angle_gamma   90.00
#
_symmetry.space_group_name_H-M   'P 1'
#
loop_
_entity.id
_entity.type
_entity.pdbx_description
1 polymer ?
#
loop_
_entity_poly.entity_id
_entity_poly.type
_entity_poly.pdbx_seq_one_letter_code
_entity_poly.pdbx_strand_id
1 'polypeptide(L)'
;AERIKPVLFTNKMVLAPLSLQLELEYRYQAFSRIVENVNVIIATYSEETGPMGNINLDPSNGTVGFGSGLHCWAFTLKQIA
;
A
#
# COMPACT_ATOMS: atom_id res chain seq x y z
N ALA A 1 4.39 -20.24 -16.10
CA ALA A 1 4.74 -19.10 -15.25
C ALA A 1 3.53 -18.71 -14.43
N GLU A 2 3.71 -18.50 -13.13
CA GLU A 2 2.64 -18.11 -12.22
C GLU A 2 2.29 -16.63 -12.45
N ARG A 3 0.99 -16.32 -12.59
CA ARG A 3 0.50 -14.99 -12.97
C ARG A 3 -0.42 -14.47 -11.87
N ILE A 4 0.17 -13.94 -10.82
CA ILE A 4 -0.55 -13.43 -9.65
C ILE A 4 -0.56 -11.91 -9.68
N LYS A 5 -1.74 -11.32 -9.50
CA LYS A 5 -1.89 -9.88 -9.34
C LYS A 5 -1.75 -9.51 -7.86
N PRO A 6 -0.73 -8.74 -7.47
CA PRO A 6 -0.51 -8.39 -6.06
C PRO A 6 -1.51 -7.32 -5.59
N VAL A 7 -1.78 -7.32 -4.28
CA VAL A 7 -2.51 -6.29 -3.54
C VAL A 7 -1.72 -6.03 -2.25
N LEU A 8 -1.55 -4.77 -1.86
CA LEU A 8 -0.77 -4.40 -0.69
C LEU A 8 -1.68 -4.02 0.48
N PHE A 9 -1.43 -4.60 1.65
CA PHE A 9 -2.07 -4.19 2.90
C PHE A 9 -1.02 -3.75 3.92
N THR A 10 -1.05 -2.49 4.29
CA THR A 10 -0.15 -1.93 5.31
C THR A 10 -0.77 -2.14 6.69
N ASN A 11 -0.18 -3.06 7.46
CA ASN A 11 -0.60 -3.39 8.82
C ASN A 11 0.19 -2.56 9.86
N LYS A 12 -0.26 -2.58 11.12
CA LYS A 12 0.33 -1.86 12.25
C LYS A 12 0.12 -0.34 12.18
N MET A 13 -0.96 0.09 11.51
CA MET A 13 -1.50 1.43 11.71
C MET A 13 -2.06 1.51 13.12
N VAL A 14 -1.23 1.92 14.07
CA VAL A 14 -1.74 2.29 15.39
C VAL A 14 -2.28 3.70 15.23
N LEU A 15 -3.58 3.88 15.52
CA LEU A 15 -4.11 5.20 15.86
C LEU A 15 -3.21 5.70 16.98
N ALA A 16 -2.29 6.61 16.66
CA ALA A 16 -1.28 7.03 17.61
C ALA A 16 -2.00 7.41 18.91
N PRO A 17 -1.73 6.73 20.03
CA PRO A 17 -2.09 7.31 21.31
C PRO A 17 -1.43 8.69 21.34
N LEU A 18 -2.10 9.64 21.97
CA LEU A 18 -1.81 11.07 22.08
C LEU A 18 -0.35 11.44 22.49
N SER A 19 0.56 10.46 22.60
CA SER A 19 1.92 10.51 23.14
C SER A 19 3.04 10.46 22.10
N LEU A 20 2.79 10.09 20.83
CA LEU A 20 3.82 10.15 19.77
C LEU A 20 3.27 10.98 18.59
N GLN A 21 3.46 12.30 18.65
CA GLN A 21 3.15 13.26 17.59
C GLN A 21 4.12 13.08 16.41
N LEU A 22 4.12 11.91 15.77
CA LEU A 22 4.66 11.80 14.42
C LEU A 22 3.79 12.64 13.51
N GLU A 23 4.39 13.66 12.88
CA GLU A 23 3.71 14.49 11.90
C GLU A 23 3.05 13.60 10.85
N LEU A 24 1.79 13.93 10.52
CA LEU A 24 1.02 13.23 9.49
C LEU A 24 1.80 13.13 8.17
N GLU A 25 2.60 14.16 7.87
CA GLU A 25 3.49 14.24 6.72
C GLU A 25 4.57 13.15 6.73
N TYR A 26 5.25 12.94 7.86
CA TYR A 26 6.26 11.89 7.97
C TYR A 26 5.65 10.50 7.73
N ARG A 27 4.43 10.28 8.23
CA ARG A 27 3.70 9.03 8.04
C ARG A 27 3.29 8.83 6.57
N TYR A 28 2.82 9.89 5.90
CA TYR A 28 2.53 9.87 4.48
C TYR A 28 3.78 9.55 3.64
N GLN A 29 4.90 10.21 3.92
CA GLN A 29 6.16 9.96 3.24
C GLN A 29 6.64 8.51 3.45
N ALA A 30 6.49 7.96 4.66
CA ALA A 30 6.80 6.57 4.93
C ALA A 30 5.94 5.61 4.09
N PHE A 31 4.62 5.86 3.95
CA PHE A 31 3.77 5.02 3.10
C PHE A 31 4.11 5.13 1.63
N SER A 32 4.39 6.34 1.13
CA SER A 32 4.79 6.56 -0.25
C SER A 32 6.04 5.73 -0.58
N ARG A 33 7.06 5.76 0.30
CA ARG A 33 8.28 4.94 0.15
C ARG A 33 8.01 3.44 0.18
N ILE A 34 7.08 2.97 1.02
CA ILE A 34 6.71 1.54 1.07
C ILE A 34 6.08 1.11 -0.25
N VAL A 35 5.14 1.89 -0.78
CA VAL A 35 4.48 1.60 -2.07
C VAL A 35 5.51 1.59 -3.20
N GLU A 36 6.41 2.57 -3.24
CA GLU A 36 7.48 2.66 -4.22
C GLU A 36 8.41 1.45 -4.18
N ASN A 37 8.88 1.06 -2.99
CA ASN A 37 9.74 -0.11 -2.83
C ASN A 37 9.08 -1.41 -3.32
N VAL A 38 7.78 -1.59 -3.06
CA VAL A 38 7.05 -2.77 -3.57
C VAL A 38 6.91 -2.70 -5.09
N ASN A 39 6.65 -1.53 -5.66
CA ASN A 39 6.60 -1.35 -7.11
C ASN A 39 7.93 -1.64 -7.79
N VAL A 40 9.08 -1.31 -7.15
CA VAL A 40 10.41 -1.68 -7.67
C VAL A 40 10.58 -3.21 -7.73
N ILE A 41 10.13 -3.93 -6.70
CA ILE A 41 10.16 -5.40 -6.69
C ILE A 41 9.28 -5.95 -7.81
N ILE A 42 8.05 -5.43 -7.95
CA ILE A 42 7.13 -5.83 -9.02
C ILE A 42 7.74 -5.57 -10.39
N ALA A 43 8.37 -4.40 -10.60
CA ALA A 43 9.02 -4.04 -11.86
C ALA A 43 10.21 -4.97 -12.18
N THR A 44 10.91 -5.49 -11.16
CA THR A 44 12.06 -6.39 -11.35
C THR A 44 11.64 -7.78 -11.86
N TYR A 45 10.44 -8.24 -11.48
CA TYR A 45 9.94 -9.58 -11.82
C TYR A 45 8.78 -9.58 -12.82
N SER A 46 8.33 -8.41 -13.28
CA SER A 46 7.24 -8.29 -14.23
C SER A 46 7.76 -8.18 -15.66
N GLU A 47 7.02 -8.76 -16.59
CA GLU A 47 7.26 -8.62 -18.02
C GLU A 47 6.40 -7.45 -18.53
N GLU A 48 7.03 -6.34 -18.96
CA GLU A 48 6.34 -5.10 -19.36
C GLU A 48 5.36 -5.30 -20.53
N THR A 49 5.65 -6.26 -21.41
CA THR A 49 4.82 -6.65 -22.56
C THR A 49 3.96 -7.90 -22.30
N GLY A 50 3.90 -8.35 -21.05
CA GLY A 50 3.17 -9.54 -20.66
C GLY A 50 1.64 -9.35 -20.69
N PRO A 51 0.86 -10.44 -20.80
CA PRO A 51 -0.61 -10.39 -20.85
C PRO A 51 -1.27 -9.95 -19.53
N MET A 52 -0.48 -9.72 -18.46
CA MET A 52 -0.98 -9.25 -17.17
C MET A 52 -1.27 -7.74 -17.13
N GLY A 53 -0.81 -6.99 -18.13
CA GLY A 53 -0.97 -5.54 -18.17
C GLY A 53 -0.26 -4.83 -17.01
N ASN A 54 -0.72 -3.63 -16.67
CA ASN A 54 -0.11 -2.86 -15.58
C ASN A 54 -0.46 -3.47 -14.21
N ILE A 55 0.54 -4.01 -13.53
CA ILE A 55 0.43 -4.59 -12.19
C ILE A 55 1.04 -3.71 -11.09
N ASN A 56 1.41 -2.47 -11.43
CA ASN A 56 1.87 -1.51 -10.44
C ASN A 56 0.77 -1.19 -9.43
N LEU A 57 1.18 -1.03 -8.19
CA LEU A 57 0.30 -0.67 -7.08
C LEU A 57 0.14 0.86 -7.05
N ASP A 58 -1.11 1.27 -7.04
CA ASP A 58 -1.55 2.64 -6.86
C ASP A 58 -2.64 2.70 -5.78
N PRO A 59 -2.44 3.47 -4.69
CA PRO A 59 -3.44 3.70 -3.68
C PRO A 59 -4.77 4.22 -4.23
N SER A 60 -4.75 5.10 -5.25
CA SER A 60 -5.91 5.73 -5.87
C SER A 60 -6.81 4.70 -6.57
N ASN A 61 -6.20 3.66 -7.11
CA ASN A 61 -6.91 2.55 -7.75
C ASN A 61 -7.53 1.57 -6.74
N GLY A 62 -7.27 1.75 -5.43
CA GLY A 62 -7.73 0.86 -4.37
C GLY A 62 -6.92 -0.43 -4.25
N THR A 63 -5.72 -0.48 -4.84
CA THR A 63 -4.82 -1.64 -4.76
C THR A 63 -3.99 -1.67 -3.46
N VAL A 64 -4.06 -0.59 -2.68
CA VAL A 64 -3.39 -0.46 -1.38
C VAL A 64 -4.43 -0.22 -0.29
N GLY A 65 -4.42 -1.09 0.73
CA GLY A 65 -5.20 -0.97 1.95
C GLY A 65 -4.35 -0.53 3.14
N PHE A 66 -4.96 0.21 4.06
CA PHE A 66 -4.35 0.68 5.28
C PHE A 66 -5.17 0.21 6.47
N GLY A 67 -4.54 -0.33 7.51
CA GLY A 67 -5.29 -0.75 8.67
C GLY A 67 -4.49 -1.34 9.83
N SER A 68 -5.23 -1.76 10.83
CA SER A 68 -4.72 -2.32 12.07
C SER A 68 -5.47 -3.60 12.40
N GLY A 69 -4.80 -4.74 12.28
CA GLY A 69 -5.38 -6.01 12.72
C GLY A 69 -5.70 -6.02 14.23
N LEU A 70 -4.89 -5.32 15.04
CA LEU A 70 -5.09 -5.22 16.49
C LEU A 70 -6.34 -4.42 16.87
N HIS A 71 -6.63 -3.34 16.14
CA HIS A 71 -7.75 -2.45 16.44
C HIS A 71 -8.96 -2.69 15.52
N CYS A 72 -8.94 -3.76 14.71
CA CYS A 72 -10.03 -4.19 13.83
C CYS A 72 -10.58 -3.09 12.90
N TRP A 73 -9.72 -2.25 12.34
CA TRP A 73 -10.11 -1.25 11.34
C TRP A 73 -9.20 -1.32 10.12
N ALA A 74 -9.78 -1.03 8.96
CA ALA A 74 -9.07 -0.92 7.70
C ALA A 74 -9.83 0.00 6.75
N PHE A 75 -9.12 0.69 5.87
CA PHE A 75 -9.72 1.45 4.78
C PHE A 75 -8.83 1.42 3.54
N THR A 76 -9.45 1.69 2.40
CA THR A 76 -8.82 2.02 1.13
C THR A 76 -9.21 3.45 0.75
N LEU A 77 -8.42 4.13 -0.11
CA LEU A 77 -8.76 5.49 -0.54
C LEU A 77 -10.14 5.56 -1.23
N LYS A 78 -10.53 4.51 -1.96
CA LYS A 78 -11.85 4.42 -2.60
C LYS A 78 -13.04 4.44 -1.63
N GLN A 79 -12.84 4.08 -0.36
CA GLN A 79 -13.91 4.09 0.64
C GLN A 79 -14.08 5.46 1.31
N ILE A 80 -13.10 6.36 1.16
CA ILE A 80 -13.08 7.70 1.75
C ILE A 80 -13.29 8.78 0.67
N ALA A 81 -13.10 8.43 -0.60
CA ALA A 81 -13.32 9.28 -1.77
C ALA A 81 -14.82 9.49 -2.10
#